data_AF-A0A6A5DWS0-F1
#
_entry.id   AF-A0A6A5DWS0-F1
#
_cell.length_a   1.000
_cell.length_b   1.000
_cell.length_c   1.000
_cell.angle_alpha   90.00
_cell.angle_beta   90.00
_cell.angle_gamma   90.00
#
_symmetry.space_group_name_H-M   'P 1'
#
loop_
_entity.id
_entity.type
_entity.pdbx_description
1 polymer ?
#
loop_
_entity_poly.entity_id
_entity_poly.type
_entity_poly.pdbx_seq_one_letter_code
_entity_poly.pdbx_strand_id
1 'polypeptide(L)' 'MKDAPLLLRRTDQRPSSHQPTHRLPATMSDKPDISEVTNFDKTKLKKTETQEKNPLPTKETIEQEKAETS' A
#
# COMPACT_ATOMS: atom_id res chain seq x y z
N MET A 1 29.43 67.67 22.49
CA MET A 1 28.76 67.03 23.64
C MET A 1 27.39 67.67 23.74
N LYS A 2 26.28 67.09 23.31
CA LYS A 2 25.82 65.70 23.41
C LYS A 2 24.71 65.56 22.34
N ASP A 3 24.99 64.84 21.26
CA ASP A 3 24.65 63.42 21.05
C ASP A 3 23.42 63.32 20.14
N ALA A 4 23.70 62.96 18.90
CA ALA A 4 22.73 62.72 17.84
C ALA A 4 21.84 61.50 18.17
N PRO A 5 20.54 61.52 17.83
CA PRO A 5 19.67 60.40 18.08
C PRO A 5 20.11 59.17 17.26
N LEU A 6 20.27 58.07 17.98
CA LEU A 6 20.81 56.81 17.51
C LEU A 6 19.90 56.12 16.48
N LEU A 7 20.56 55.67 15.42
CA LEU A 7 20.33 54.44 14.65
C LEU A 7 18.88 54.06 14.30
N LEU A 8 18.52 54.43 13.07
CA LEU A 8 18.12 53.51 12.00
C LEU A 8 17.73 52.07 12.43
N ARG A 9 16.41 51.89 12.55
CA ARG A 9 15.58 50.71 12.22
C ARG A 9 16.29 49.35 12.27
N ARG A 10 16.16 48.67 13.42
CA ARG A 10 16.14 47.20 13.45
C ARG A 10 14.72 46.72 13.21
N THR A 11 14.41 46.46 11.95
CA THR A 11 13.24 45.68 11.53
C THR A 11 13.48 44.21 11.88
N ASP A 12 13.40 43.86 13.16
CA ASP A 12 13.44 42.45 13.57
C ASP A 12 12.54 42.25 14.78
N GLN A 13 11.24 42.46 14.56
CA GLN A 13 10.23 41.73 15.31
C GLN A 13 9.52 40.83 14.30
N ARG A 14 9.88 39.54 14.35
CA ARG A 14 9.23 38.44 13.63
C ARG A 14 7.71 38.64 13.64
N PRO A 15 7.03 38.55 12.48
CA PRO A 15 5.57 38.46 12.48
C PRO A 15 5.15 37.19 13.22
N SER A 16 4.22 37.38 14.15
CA SER A 16 3.49 36.33 14.84
C SER A 16 2.92 35.33 13.81
N SER A 17 3.22 34.06 14.04
CA SER A 17 2.51 32.85 13.59
C SER A 17 1.85 32.90 12.21
N HIS A 18 2.59 32.49 11.18
CA HIS A 18 2.01 31.86 10.01
C HIS A 18 2.31 30.36 10.04
N GLN A 19 1.33 29.56 10.44
CA GLN A 19 1.06 28.24 9.87
C GLN A 19 -0.45 27.96 10.01
N PRO A 20 -1.05 27.15 9.12
CA PRO A 20 -2.27 27.49 8.44
C PRO A 20 -3.40 26.59 8.91
N THR A 21 -4.54 27.13 9.30
CA THR A 21 -5.74 26.31 9.47
C THR A 21 -6.72 26.58 8.34
N HIS A 22 -6.27 26.38 7.10
CA HIS A 22 -7.17 25.68 6.20
C HIS A 22 -7.37 24.30 6.81
N ARG A 23 -8.45 24.15 7.57
CA ARG A 23 -9.01 22.85 7.93
C ARG A 23 -9.24 22.15 6.60
N LEU A 24 -8.28 21.33 6.17
CA LEU A 24 -8.53 20.35 5.13
C LEU A 24 -9.68 19.50 5.67
N PRO A 25 -10.78 19.28 4.93
CA PRO A 25 -11.68 18.20 5.28
C PRO A 25 -10.84 16.94 5.32
N ALA A 26 -10.64 16.42 6.53
CA ALA A 26 -9.89 15.21 6.80
C ALA A 26 -10.75 14.01 6.37
N THR A 27 -11.02 13.86 5.08
CA THR A 27 -11.61 12.65 4.49
C THR A 27 -11.45 12.76 2.98
N MET A 28 -10.42 12.17 2.41
CA MET A 28 -10.60 11.24 1.30
C MET A 28 -9.62 10.13 1.60
N SER A 29 -10.11 9.07 2.23
CA SER A 29 -9.32 7.85 2.36
C SER A 29 -9.03 7.40 0.93
N ASP A 30 -7.77 7.53 0.48
CA ASP A 30 -7.24 6.96 -0.77
C ASP A 30 -7.20 5.42 -0.69
N LYS A 31 -8.30 4.83 -0.24
CA LYS A 31 -8.50 3.39 -0.26
C LYS A 31 -9.28 3.09 -1.53
N PRO A 32 -8.80 2.18 -2.39
CA PRO A 32 -9.53 1.80 -3.58
C PRO A 32 -10.91 1.28 -3.18
N ASP A 33 -11.90 1.53 -4.03
CA ASP A 33 -13.24 0.98 -3.85
C ASP A 33 -13.17 -0.55 -3.90
N ILE A 34 -13.53 -1.21 -2.80
CA ILE A 34 -13.55 -2.67 -2.67
C ILE A 34 -14.95 -3.26 -2.93
N SER A 35 -15.94 -2.43 -3.23
CA SER A 35 -17.34 -2.85 -3.46
C SER A 35 -17.46 -3.82 -4.65
N GLU A 36 -16.52 -3.77 -5.58
CA GLU A 36 -16.46 -4.72 -6.69
C GLU A 36 -16.11 -6.13 -6.24
N VAL A 37 -15.22 -6.27 -5.24
CA VAL A 37 -14.81 -7.59 -4.72
C VAL A 37 -15.99 -8.31 -4.07
N THR A 38 -16.89 -7.58 -3.40
CA THR A 38 -18.06 -8.17 -2.73
C THR A 38 -19.15 -8.59 -3.72
N ASN A 39 -19.31 -7.85 -4.82
CA ASN A 39 -20.42 -8.02 -5.76
C ASN A 39 -20.02 -8.67 -7.09
N PHE A 40 -18.76 -9.07 -7.24
CA PHE A 40 -18.27 -9.63 -8.48
C PHE A 40 -18.99 -10.94 -8.85
N ASP A 41 -19.55 -10.98 -10.06
CA ASP A 41 -20.20 -12.15 -10.60
C ASP A 41 -19.15 -13.19 -11.07
N LYS A 42 -19.03 -14.29 -10.32
CA LYS A 42 -18.10 -15.38 -10.58
C LYS A 42 -18.29 -16.04 -11.95
N THR A 43 -19.47 -15.93 -12.57
CA THR A 43 -19.73 -16.52 -13.89
C THR A 43 -18.95 -15.82 -15.00
N LYS A 44 -18.48 -14.58 -14.76
CA LYS A 44 -17.63 -13.81 -15.67
C LYS A 44 -16.17 -14.27 -15.70
N LEU A 45 -15.77 -15.20 -14.81
CA LEU A 45 -14.44 -15.80 -14.83
C LEU A 45 -14.30 -16.77 -16.01
N LYS A 46 -13.19 -16.66 -16.74
CA LYS A 46 -12.84 -17.65 -17.77
C LYS A 46 -12.65 -19.01 -17.12
N LYS A 47 -13.17 -20.06 -17.77
CA LYS A 47 -12.87 -21.44 -17.38
C LYS A 47 -11.39 -21.71 -17.66
N THR A 48 -10.72 -22.28 -16.68
CA THR A 48 -9.33 -22.71 -16.80
C THR A 48 -9.21 -24.10 -16.20
N GLU A 49 -8.49 -24.98 -16.89
CA GLU A 49 -8.09 -26.28 -16.37
C GLU A 49 -6.79 -26.10 -15.58
N THR A 50 -6.77 -26.48 -14.31
CA THR A 50 -5.59 -26.38 -13.46
C THR A 50 -4.88 -27.73 -13.43
N GLN A 51 -3.62 -27.76 -13.84
CA GLN A 51 -2.79 -28.97 -13.71
C GLN A 51 -2.13 -29.02 -12.33
N GLU A 52 -2.46 -30.06 -11.57
CA GLU A 52 -1.78 -30.37 -10.31
C GLU A 52 -0.38 -30.93 -10.61
N LYS A 53 0.66 -30.28 -10.08
CA LYS A 53 2.06 -30.67 -10.33
C LYS A 53 2.63 -31.60 -9.26
N ASN A 54 1.87 -31.92 -8.22
CA ASN A 54 2.33 -32.75 -7.11
C ASN A 54 1.33 -33.88 -6.77
N PRO A 55 0.91 -34.71 -7.75
CA PRO A 55 0.10 -35.88 -7.44
C PRO A 55 0.92 -36.88 -6.62
N LEU A 56 0.25 -37.57 -5.69
CA LEU A 56 0.87 -38.70 -5.00
C LEU A 56 1.21 -39.82 -5.99
N PRO A 57 2.29 -40.58 -5.75
CA PRO A 57 2.64 -41.71 -6.60
C PRO A 57 1.51 -42.75 -6.61
N THR A 58 1.33 -43.39 -7.76
CA THR A 58 0.35 -44.48 -7.91
C THR A 58 0.88 -45.77 -7.30
N LYS A 59 -0.01 -46.74 -7.04
CA LYS A 59 0.39 -48.08 -6.57
C LYS A 59 1.39 -48.74 -7.51
N GLU A 60 1.17 -48.60 -8.82
CA GLU A 60 2.07 -49.13 -9.85
C GLU A 60 3.47 -48.51 -9.76
N THR A 61 3.54 -47.17 -9.64
CA THR A 61 4.83 -46.46 -9.49
C THR A 61 5.57 -46.93 -8.23
N ILE A 62 4.87 -47.11 -7.12
CA ILE A 62 5.47 -47.59 -5.86
C ILE A 62 6.00 -49.02 -6.01
N GLU A 63 5.26 -49.90 -6.69
CA GLU A 63 5.69 -51.28 -6.94
C GLU A 63 6.91 -51.36 -7.85
N GLN A 64 6.96 -50.50 -8.89
CA GLN A 64 8.13 -50.37 -9.79
C GLN A 64 9.37 -49.92 -9.00
N GLU A 65 9.29 -48.85 -8.23
CA GLU A 65 10.41 -48.35 -7.42
C GLU A 65 10.90 -49.38 -6.40
N LYS A 66 9.98 -50.14 -5.79
CA LYS A 66 10.32 -51.23 -4.86
C LYS A 66 11.08 -52.36 -5.54
N ALA A 67 10.73 -52.69 -6.79
CA ALA A 67 11.40 -53.74 -7.56
C ALA A 67 12.77 -53.29 -8.08
N GLU A 68 12.92 -52.01 -8.44
CA GLU A 68 14.19 -51.44 -8.93
C GLU A 68 15.24 -51.25 -7.81
N THR A 69 14.83 -51.30 -6.54
CA THR A 69 15.71 -51.09 -5.37
C THR A 69 16.17 -52.38 -4.67
N SER A 70 15.78 -53.57 -5.15
CA SER A 70 16.29 -54.89 -4.70
C SER A 70 17.37 -55.45 -5.61
#